data_AF-A0A258R5G1-F1
#
_entry.id   AF-A0A258R5G1-F1
#
_cell.length_a   1.000
_cell.length_b   1.000
_cell.length_c   1.000
_cell.angle_alpha   90.00
_cell.angle_beta   90.00
_cell.angle_gamma   90.00
#
_symmetry.space_group_name_H-M   'P 1'
#
loop_
_entity.id
_entity.type
_entity.pdbx_description
1 polymer ?
#
loop_
_entity_poly.entity_id
_entity_poly.type
_entity_poly.pdbx_seq_one_letter_code
_entity_poly.pdbx_strand_id
1 'polypeptide(L)'
;MKKILFDLFPVIIFFVAYKIGDANAEASRALMTSLGLTMSATEKPGIYLATLVAIIASIGQIGWVKLRGHAVETMMWVSLGIIVVFGGATLWLHDESFIKWKPTVLYWLFGAIILGSMLFGRNVIKSLMGSQMELPDPAWSRLNLSWGGFFIFMGLANLFVAFNFSTDDWVNFKLFGSMGLMLLFVIGQSLMLNKYLDVADQDQAKSNKEENE
;
A
#
# COMPACT_ATOMS: atom_id res chain seq x y z
N MET A 1 32.33 -6.60 -8.97
CA MET A 1 32.52 -5.65 -7.84
C MET A 1 32.18 -4.20 -8.19
N LYS A 2 32.68 -3.61 -9.30
CA LYS A 2 32.40 -2.19 -9.66
C LYS A 2 30.91 -1.87 -9.85
N LYS A 3 30.12 -2.80 -10.39
CA LYS A 3 28.67 -2.61 -10.63
C LYS A 3 27.86 -2.50 -9.33
N ILE A 4 28.08 -3.40 -8.37
CA ILE A 4 27.38 -3.39 -7.07
C ILE A 4 27.63 -2.09 -6.30
N LEU A 5 28.87 -1.59 -6.29
CA LEU A 5 29.21 -0.32 -5.63
C LEU A 5 28.54 0.88 -6.32
N PHE A 6 28.40 0.82 -7.64
CA PHE A 6 27.71 1.85 -8.42
C PHE A 6 26.20 1.81 -8.16
N ASP A 7 25.60 0.63 -8.06
CA ASP A 7 24.17 0.46 -7.80
C ASP A 7 23.79 0.83 -6.35
N LEU A 8 24.70 0.63 -5.38
CA LEU A 8 24.51 1.03 -3.99
C LEU A 8 24.84 2.51 -3.72
N PHE A 9 25.40 3.24 -4.68
CA PHE A 9 25.89 4.61 -4.48
C PHE A 9 24.82 5.55 -3.87
N PRO A 10 23.57 5.59 -4.37
CA PRO A 10 22.54 6.45 -3.78
C PRO A 10 22.19 6.07 -2.34
N VAL A 11 22.21 4.76 -2.04
CA VAL A 11 21.92 4.25 -0.70
C VAL A 11 23.04 4.61 0.28
N ILE A 12 24.30 4.43 -0.13
CA ILE A 12 25.45 4.80 0.69
C ILE A 12 25.43 6.31 0.98
N ILE A 13 25.21 7.12 -0.05
CA ILE A 13 25.10 8.57 0.11
C ILE A 13 23.94 8.96 1.01
N PHE A 14 22.79 8.29 0.90
CA PHE A 14 21.65 8.51 1.79
C PHE A 14 22.03 8.32 3.25
N PHE A 15 22.68 7.21 3.61
CA PHE A 15 23.07 6.92 5.00
C PHE A 15 24.12 7.91 5.53
N VAL A 16 25.07 8.31 4.69
CA VAL A 16 26.08 9.32 5.05
C VAL A 16 25.41 10.67 5.29
N ALA A 17 24.56 11.12 4.38
CA ALA A 17 23.83 12.37 4.49
C ALA A 17 22.86 12.37 5.68
N TYR A 18 22.22 11.25 5.99
CA TYR A 18 21.38 11.09 7.18
C TYR A 18 22.20 11.32 8.45
N LYS A 19 23.35 10.64 8.58
CA LYS A 19 24.20 10.76 9.76
C LYS A 19 24.75 12.17 9.94
N ILE A 20 25.15 12.83 8.86
CA ILE A 20 25.63 14.22 8.88
C ILE A 20 24.50 15.18 9.23
N GLY A 21 23.31 14.97 8.66
CA GLY A 21 22.16 15.83 8.89
C GLY A 21 21.57 15.70 10.29
N ASP A 22 21.63 14.51 10.87
CA ASP A 22 21.25 14.26 12.27
C ASP A 22 22.27 14.86 13.25
N ALA A 23 23.57 14.75 12.94
CA ALA A 23 24.63 15.38 13.72
C ALA A 23 24.62 16.92 13.64
N ASN A 24 24.10 17.49 12.56
CA ASN A 24 24.02 18.94 12.31
C ASN A 24 22.56 19.35 12.06
N ALA A 25 21.68 19.03 13.01
CA ALA A 25 20.25 19.23 12.86
C ALA A 25 19.88 20.69 12.56
N GLU A 26 20.54 21.66 13.21
CA GLU A 26 20.27 23.10 13.02
C GLU A 26 20.65 23.59 11.62
N ALA A 27 21.85 23.23 11.14
CA ALA A 27 22.31 23.56 9.79
C ALA A 27 21.44 22.89 8.71
N SER A 28 21.01 21.65 8.94
CA SER A 28 20.12 20.93 8.04
C SER A 28 18.77 21.61 7.95
N ARG A 29 18.18 22.05 9.08
CA ARG A 29 16.92 22.81 9.09
C ARG A 29 17.05 24.14 8.36
N ALA A 30 18.15 24.86 8.56
CA ALA A 30 18.41 26.12 7.88
C ALA A 30 18.51 25.94 6.35
N LEU A 31 19.18 24.87 5.89
CA LEU A 31 19.28 24.51 4.48
C LEU A 31 17.92 24.12 3.90
N MET A 32 17.15 23.28 4.59
CA MET A 32 15.80 22.91 4.14
C MET A 32 14.90 24.15 4.03
N THR A 33 14.98 25.05 5.00
CA THR A 33 14.20 26.30 5.02
C THR A 33 14.62 27.26 3.89
N SER A 34 15.92 27.34 3.57
CA SER A 34 16.40 28.18 2.45
C SER A 34 16.00 27.64 1.08
N LEU A 35 15.71 26.34 0.98
CA LEU A 35 15.11 25.70 -0.19
C LEU A 35 13.57 25.82 -0.22
N GLY A 36 12.98 26.55 0.73
CA GLY A 36 11.52 26.76 0.83
C GLY A 36 10.77 25.59 1.49
N LEU A 37 11.47 24.66 2.13
CA LEU A 37 10.91 23.50 2.82
C LEU A 37 10.90 23.77 4.33
N THR A 38 9.79 24.31 4.84
CA THR A 38 9.63 24.68 6.26
C THR A 38 9.40 23.45 7.12
N MET A 39 10.26 23.25 8.12
CA MET A 39 10.25 22.06 8.98
C MET A 39 9.66 22.34 10.37
N SER A 40 8.70 21.52 10.82
CA SER A 40 8.11 21.56 12.16
C SER A 40 9.07 21.04 13.24
N ALA A 41 8.99 21.56 14.47
CA ALA A 41 9.92 21.29 15.57
C ALA A 41 10.18 19.80 15.85
N THR A 42 9.16 18.95 15.64
CA THR A 42 9.15 17.51 15.89
C THR A 42 9.82 16.66 14.79
N GLU A 43 10.20 17.27 13.66
CA GLU A 43 10.75 16.55 12.52
C GLU A 43 12.26 16.30 12.63
N LYS A 44 12.72 15.18 12.07
CA LYS A 44 14.14 14.84 11.97
C LYS A 44 14.75 15.40 10.68
N PRO A 45 15.48 16.52 10.71
CA PRO A 45 15.98 17.17 9.50
C PRO A 45 16.99 16.33 8.72
N GLY A 46 17.66 15.38 9.38
CA GLY A 46 18.57 14.44 8.72
C GLY A 46 17.90 13.55 7.68
N ILE A 47 16.63 13.18 7.85
CA ILE A 47 15.90 12.36 6.87
C ILE A 47 15.63 13.15 5.58
N TYR A 48 15.31 14.43 5.72
CA TYR A 48 15.01 15.30 4.59
C TYR A 48 16.26 15.63 3.80
N LEU A 49 17.37 15.96 4.48
CA LEU A 49 18.67 16.15 3.85
C LEU A 49 19.11 14.88 3.11
N ALA A 50 19.00 13.71 3.76
CA ALA A 50 19.34 12.43 3.15
C ALA A 50 18.54 12.14 1.89
N THR A 51 17.24 12.42 1.92
CA THR A 51 16.33 12.21 0.79
C THR A 51 16.67 13.13 -0.38
N LEU A 52 16.88 14.42 -0.12
CA LEU A 52 17.25 15.40 -1.14
C LEU A 52 18.59 15.03 -1.81
N VAL A 53 19.59 14.70 -1.00
CA VAL A 53 20.93 14.33 -1.48
C VAL A 53 20.87 13.03 -2.29
N ALA A 54 20.06 12.04 -1.87
CA ALA A 54 19.89 10.79 -2.61
C ALA A 54 19.23 10.99 -3.98
N ILE A 55 18.25 11.90 -4.09
CA ILE A 55 17.63 12.27 -5.37
C ILE A 55 18.67 12.91 -6.30
N ILE A 56 19.40 13.93 -5.80
CA ILE A 56 20.44 14.63 -6.58
C ILE A 56 21.53 13.66 -7.03
N ALA A 57 21.98 12.78 -6.13
CA ALA A 57 22.98 11.76 -6.42
C ALA A 57 22.50 10.78 -7.50
N SER A 58 21.24 10.33 -7.43
CA SER A 58 20.65 9.42 -8.42
C SER A 58 20.53 10.06 -9.80
N ILE A 59 20.11 11.32 -9.86
CA ILE A 59 20.04 12.10 -11.11
C ILE A 59 21.44 12.31 -11.69
N GLY A 60 22.41 12.69 -10.85
CA GLY A 60 23.80 12.85 -11.25
C GLY A 60 24.42 11.56 -11.77
N GLN A 61 24.09 10.42 -11.16
CA GLN A 61 24.55 9.10 -11.58
C GLN A 61 24.01 8.73 -12.97
N ILE A 62 22.71 8.96 -13.23
CA ILE A 62 22.10 8.74 -14.55
C ILE A 62 22.71 9.68 -15.60
N GLY A 63 22.90 10.96 -15.24
CA GLY A 63 23.53 11.95 -16.11
C GLY A 63 24.96 11.56 -16.49
N TRP A 64 25.76 11.08 -15.53
CA TRP A 64 27.12 10.60 -15.76
C TRP A 64 27.18 9.42 -16.73
N VAL A 65 26.28 8.43 -16.57
CA VAL A 65 26.19 7.26 -17.48
C VAL A 65 25.85 7.70 -18.91
N LYS A 66 24.89 8.63 -19.04
CA LYS A 66 24.45 9.16 -20.32
C LYS A 66 25.55 9.98 -21.02
N LEU A 67 26.30 10.81 -20.27
CA LEU A 67 27.43 11.58 -20.79
C LEU A 67 28.60 10.70 -21.24
N ARG A 68 28.76 9.53 -20.62
CA ARG A 68 29.76 8.52 -21.00
C ARG A 68 29.31 7.66 -22.20
N GLY A 69 28.14 7.94 -22.80
CA GLY A 69 27.62 7.22 -23.97
C GLY A 69 27.12 5.80 -23.67
N HIS A 70 26.93 5.45 -22.40
CA HIS A 70 26.43 4.12 -22.01
C HIS A 70 24.90 4.14 -21.93
N ALA A 71 24.26 3.02 -22.30
CA ALA A 71 22.84 2.85 -22.11
C ALA A 71 22.52 2.86 -20.60
N VAL A 72 21.59 3.72 -20.18
CA VAL A 72 21.14 3.76 -18.79
C VAL A 72 20.33 2.51 -18.52
N GLU A 73 20.76 1.69 -17.56
CA GLU A 73 20.06 0.46 -17.21
C GLU A 73 18.66 0.78 -16.66
N THR A 74 17.65 0.01 -17.07
CA THR A 74 16.25 0.17 -16.63
C THR A 74 16.13 0.20 -15.11
N MET A 75 16.97 -0.56 -14.40
CA MET A 75 16.97 -0.60 -12.94
C MET A 75 17.33 0.75 -12.30
N MET A 76 18.18 1.57 -12.93
CA MET A 76 18.50 2.92 -12.45
C MET A 76 17.30 3.86 -12.55
N TRP A 77 16.51 3.76 -13.62
CA TRP A 77 15.27 4.51 -13.78
C TRP A 77 14.21 4.07 -12.78
N VAL A 78 14.10 2.76 -12.51
CA VAL A 78 13.19 2.23 -11.50
C VAL A 78 13.59 2.73 -10.11
N SER A 79 14.88 2.68 -9.75
CA SER A 79 15.37 3.19 -8.48
C SER A 79 15.15 4.70 -8.33
N LEU A 80 15.42 5.50 -9.37
CA LEU A 80 15.09 6.93 -9.35
C LEU A 80 13.58 7.15 -9.19
N GLY A 81 12.75 6.39 -9.91
CA GLY A 81 11.29 6.48 -9.80
C GLY A 81 10.82 6.20 -8.37
N ILE A 82 11.34 5.16 -7.72
CA ILE A 82 11.03 4.84 -6.32
C ILE A 82 11.48 5.98 -5.39
N ILE A 83 12.72 6.46 -5.51
CA ILE A 83 13.25 7.51 -4.62
C ILE A 83 12.52 8.84 -4.86
N VAL A 84 12.13 9.17 -6.09
CA VAL A 84 11.37 10.39 -6.40
C VAL A 84 9.93 10.27 -5.93
N VAL A 85 9.28 9.13 -6.11
CA VAL A 85 7.88 8.94 -5.66
C VAL A 85 7.81 8.89 -4.15
N PHE A 86 8.63 8.05 -3.49
CA PHE A 86 8.60 7.90 -2.03
C PHE A 86 9.35 9.00 -1.29
N GLY A 87 10.48 9.48 -1.82
CA GLY A 87 11.25 10.58 -1.25
C GLY A 87 10.66 11.95 -1.57
N GLY A 88 10.11 12.14 -2.78
CA GLY A 88 9.31 13.31 -3.11
C GLY A 88 8.02 13.36 -2.29
N ALA A 89 7.39 12.21 -2.03
CA ALA A 89 6.33 12.11 -1.03
C ALA A 89 6.83 12.59 0.35
N THR A 90 7.95 12.08 0.87
CA THR A 90 8.53 12.54 2.15
C THR A 90 8.82 14.05 2.17
N LEU A 91 9.28 14.63 1.06
CA LEU A 91 9.60 16.06 0.93
C LEU A 91 8.37 16.94 0.66
N TRP A 92 7.28 16.41 0.11
CA TRP A 92 6.12 17.20 -0.30
C TRP A 92 5.01 17.16 0.75
N LEU A 93 4.91 16.08 1.52
CA LEU A 93 3.73 15.75 2.31
C LEU A 93 3.82 16.22 3.76
N HIS A 94 4.13 17.50 3.93
CA HIS A 94 4.15 18.22 5.20
C HIS A 94 2.77 18.30 5.91
N ASP A 95 1.93 17.25 5.87
CA ASP A 95 0.54 17.26 6.36
C ASP A 95 0.09 15.86 6.87
N GLU A 96 -0.46 15.80 8.09
CA GLU A 96 -1.12 14.62 8.67
C GLU A 96 -2.13 13.96 7.73
N SER A 97 -2.78 14.75 6.88
CA SER A 97 -3.75 14.29 5.90
C SER A 97 -3.18 13.17 5.04
N PHE A 98 -1.95 13.27 4.52
CA PHE A 98 -1.44 12.25 3.62
C PHE A 98 -1.17 10.90 4.28
N ILE A 99 -0.74 10.91 5.56
CA ILE A 99 -0.61 9.69 6.35
C ILE A 99 -1.98 8.99 6.46
N LYS A 100 -3.05 9.78 6.56
CA LYS A 100 -4.43 9.29 6.61
C LYS A 100 -4.96 8.80 5.25
N TRP A 101 -4.45 9.28 4.12
CA TRP A 101 -4.84 8.80 2.77
C TRP A 101 -4.23 7.45 2.39
N LYS A 102 -3.05 7.12 2.93
CA LYS A 102 -2.30 5.90 2.58
C LYS A 102 -3.12 4.60 2.70
N PRO A 103 -3.91 4.36 3.76
CA PRO A 103 -4.80 3.20 3.84
C PRO A 103 -5.93 3.23 2.80
N THR A 104 -6.55 4.39 2.55
CA THR A 104 -7.66 4.52 1.59
C THR A 104 -7.25 4.11 0.18
N VAL A 105 -6.09 4.60 -0.30
CA VAL A 105 -5.60 4.24 -1.64
C VAL A 105 -5.42 2.73 -1.75
N LEU A 106 -4.88 2.09 -0.72
CA LEU A 106 -4.67 0.65 -0.71
C LEU A 106 -6.01 -0.11 -0.69
N TYR A 107 -6.96 0.30 0.16
CA TYR A 107 -8.28 -0.31 0.21
C TYR A 107 -9.01 -0.18 -1.13
N TRP A 108 -9.02 1.00 -1.75
CA TRP A 108 -9.67 1.19 -3.04
C TRP A 108 -8.98 0.47 -4.18
N LEU A 109 -7.65 0.34 -4.15
CA LEU A 109 -6.93 -0.49 -5.11
C LEU A 109 -7.39 -1.96 -5.02
N PHE A 110 -7.43 -2.53 -3.81
CA PHE A 110 -7.93 -3.90 -3.63
C PHE A 110 -9.41 -4.03 -4.02
N GLY A 111 -10.24 -3.08 -3.61
CA GLY A 111 -11.66 -3.02 -3.99
C GLY A 111 -11.83 -2.98 -5.52
N ALA A 112 -11.09 -2.13 -6.21
CA ALA A 112 -11.12 -2.00 -7.66
C ALA A 112 -10.61 -3.25 -8.38
N ILE A 113 -9.56 -3.91 -7.88
CA ILE A 113 -9.07 -5.17 -8.44
C ILE A 113 -10.13 -6.27 -8.28
N ILE A 114 -10.70 -6.42 -7.09
CA ILE A 114 -11.70 -7.45 -6.80
C ILE A 114 -12.98 -7.20 -7.61
N LEU A 115 -13.50 -5.98 -7.60
CA LEU A 115 -14.71 -5.63 -8.33
C LEU A 115 -14.48 -5.62 -9.85
N GLY A 116 -13.37 -5.06 -10.30
CA GLY A 116 -13.00 -4.99 -11.71
C GLY A 116 -12.72 -6.36 -12.32
N SER A 117 -12.22 -7.33 -11.54
CA SER A 117 -12.02 -8.70 -12.01
C SER A 117 -13.30 -9.37 -12.51
N MET A 118 -14.46 -8.96 -11.97
CA MET A 118 -15.76 -9.49 -12.40
C MET A 118 -16.10 -9.10 -13.85
N LEU A 119 -15.61 -7.95 -14.33
CA LEU A 119 -15.80 -7.53 -15.74
C LEU A 119 -15.07 -8.48 -16.72
N PHE A 120 -14.04 -9.18 -16.25
CA PHE A 120 -13.29 -10.17 -17.01
C PHE A 120 -13.75 -11.61 -16.73
N GLY A 121 -14.89 -11.79 -16.04
CA GLY A 121 -15.39 -13.11 -15.63
C GLY A 121 -14.47 -13.83 -14.63
N ARG A 122 -13.57 -13.10 -13.95
CA ARG A 122 -12.64 -13.66 -12.97
C ARG A 122 -13.14 -13.42 -11.55
N ASN A 123 -12.80 -14.33 -10.67
CA ASN A 123 -13.11 -14.23 -9.25
C ASN A 123 -11.80 -14.31 -8.44
N VAL A 124 -11.36 -13.16 -7.96
CA VAL A 124 -10.08 -13.03 -7.24
C VAL A 124 -10.13 -13.80 -5.93
N ILE A 125 -11.25 -13.74 -5.20
CA ILE A 125 -11.37 -14.47 -3.93
C ILE A 125 -11.35 -15.99 -4.13
N LYS A 126 -12.04 -16.49 -5.17
CA LYS A 126 -11.97 -17.91 -5.57
C LYS A 126 -10.55 -18.34 -5.92
N SER A 127 -9.78 -17.50 -6.61
CA SER A 127 -8.37 -17.80 -6.93
C SER A 127 -7.48 -17.88 -5.69
N LEU A 128 -7.82 -17.17 -4.60
CA LEU A 128 -7.01 -17.13 -3.37
C LEU A 128 -7.41 -18.23 -2.39
N MET A 129 -8.70 -18.55 -2.30
CA MET A 129 -9.25 -19.46 -1.27
C MET A 129 -9.81 -20.77 -1.83
N GLY A 130 -9.94 -20.90 -3.15
CA GLY A 130 -10.56 -22.07 -3.78
C GLY A 130 -9.79 -23.38 -3.59
N SER A 131 -8.52 -23.33 -3.17
CA SER A 131 -7.78 -24.53 -2.78
C SER A 131 -8.06 -24.99 -1.35
N GLN A 132 -8.68 -24.14 -0.52
CA GLN A 132 -8.91 -24.40 0.90
C GLN A 132 -10.36 -24.79 1.19
N MET A 133 -11.28 -24.47 0.28
CA MET A 133 -12.70 -24.79 0.42
C MET A 133 -13.37 -24.91 -0.94
N GLU A 134 -14.37 -25.78 -1.01
CA GLU A 134 -15.25 -25.90 -2.18
C GLU A 134 -16.57 -25.20 -1.89
N LEU A 135 -16.96 -24.30 -2.78
CA LEU A 135 -18.21 -23.56 -2.70
C LEU A 135 -18.88 -23.51 -4.08
N PRO A 136 -20.22 -23.46 -4.15
CA PRO A 136 -20.94 -23.21 -5.39
C PRO A 136 -20.51 -21.89 -6.05
N ASP A 137 -20.52 -21.83 -7.38
CA ASP A 137 -20.15 -20.62 -8.13
C ASP A 137 -20.94 -19.34 -7.74
N PRO A 138 -22.24 -19.41 -7.40
CA PRO A 138 -22.97 -18.26 -6.87
C PRO A 138 -22.39 -17.74 -5.55
N ALA A 139 -21.93 -18.64 -4.67
CA ALA A 139 -21.36 -18.28 -3.37
C ALA A 139 -20.00 -17.57 -3.55
N TRP A 140 -19.16 -18.05 -4.46
CA TRP A 140 -17.91 -17.37 -4.82
C TRP A 140 -18.15 -15.96 -5.34
N SER A 141 -19.16 -15.77 -6.20
CA SER A 141 -19.48 -14.46 -6.77
C SER A 141 -19.96 -13.48 -5.69
N ARG A 142 -20.79 -13.95 -4.75
CA ARG A 142 -21.24 -13.17 -3.59
C ARG A 142 -20.10 -12.81 -2.64
N LEU A 143 -19.20 -13.75 -2.39
CA LEU A 143 -18.01 -13.55 -1.56
C LEU A 143 -17.09 -12.49 -2.18
N ASN A 144 -16.83 -12.59 -3.49
CA ASN A 144 -16.02 -11.61 -4.23
C ASN A 144 -16.64 -10.20 -4.18
N LEU A 145 -17.96 -10.09 -4.43
CA LEU A 145 -18.67 -8.82 -4.33
C LEU A 145 -18.60 -8.23 -2.92
N SER A 146 -18.77 -9.07 -1.90
CA SER A 146 -18.74 -8.64 -0.49
C SER A 146 -17.37 -8.12 -0.09
N TRP A 147 -16.29 -8.81 -0.47
CA TRP A 147 -14.92 -8.35 -0.22
C TRP A 147 -14.62 -7.05 -0.96
N GLY A 148 -14.98 -6.95 -2.24
CA GLY A 148 -14.81 -5.73 -3.02
C GLY A 148 -15.55 -4.55 -2.39
N GLY A 149 -16.82 -4.74 -2.03
CA GLY A 149 -17.63 -3.73 -1.34
C GLY A 149 -17.07 -3.34 0.02
N PHE A 150 -16.59 -4.31 0.81
CA PHE A 150 -15.97 -4.05 2.11
C PHE A 150 -14.71 -3.20 1.99
N PHE A 151 -13.85 -3.46 1.01
CA PHE A 151 -12.67 -2.65 0.76
C PHE A 151 -13.02 -1.21 0.33
N ILE A 152 -14.03 -1.02 -0.52
CA ILE A 152 -14.53 0.32 -0.86
C ILE A 152 -15.06 1.04 0.39
N PHE A 153 -15.89 0.35 1.19
CA PHE A 153 -16.43 0.85 2.44
C PHE A 153 -15.33 1.25 3.44
N MET A 154 -14.31 0.41 3.62
CA MET A 154 -13.18 0.69 4.51
C MET A 154 -12.40 1.94 4.08
N GLY A 155 -12.20 2.14 2.77
CA GLY A 155 -11.59 3.36 2.26
C GLY A 155 -12.43 4.61 2.53
N LEU A 156 -13.76 4.52 2.37
CA LEU A 156 -14.69 5.61 2.69
C LEU A 156 -14.75 5.91 4.19
N ALA A 157 -14.85 4.87 5.03
CA ALA A 157 -14.85 5.00 6.49
C ALA A 157 -13.54 5.62 6.99
N ASN A 158 -12.39 5.21 6.44
CA ASN A 158 -11.11 5.82 6.77
C ASN A 158 -11.05 7.30 6.40
N LEU A 159 -11.50 7.70 5.20
CA LEU A 159 -11.54 9.12 4.83
C LEU A 159 -12.51 9.91 5.71
N PHE A 160 -13.69 9.34 6.00
CA PHE A 160 -14.67 9.98 6.87
C PHE A 160 -14.07 10.27 8.24
N VAL A 161 -13.44 9.28 8.88
CA VAL A 161 -12.80 9.49 10.18
C VAL A 161 -11.60 10.44 10.07
N ALA A 162 -10.79 10.29 9.02
CA ALA A 162 -9.59 11.09 8.82
C ALA A 162 -9.85 12.59 8.72
N PHE A 163 -10.97 12.98 8.10
CA PHE A 163 -11.30 14.38 7.81
C PHE A 163 -12.31 15.01 8.78
N ASN A 164 -13.04 14.22 9.56
CA ASN A 164 -14.07 14.73 10.48
C ASN A 164 -13.67 14.64 11.96
N PHE A 165 -12.58 13.95 12.30
CA PHE A 165 -12.17 13.70 13.69
C PHE A 165 -10.69 14.04 13.92
N SER A 166 -10.29 14.07 15.19
CA SER A 166 -8.90 14.33 15.58
C SER A 166 -7.95 13.22 15.11
N THR A 167 -6.64 13.50 15.10
CA THR A 167 -5.65 12.48 14.71
C THR A 167 -5.60 11.32 15.69
N ASP A 168 -5.79 11.57 16.98
CA ASP A 168 -5.87 10.52 18.00
C ASP A 168 -7.08 9.61 17.80
N ASP A 169 -8.25 10.18 17.47
CA ASP A 169 -9.44 9.41 17.12
C ASP A 169 -9.23 8.59 15.86
N TRP A 170 -8.54 9.14 14.86
CA TRP A 170 -8.20 8.41 13.64
C TRP A 170 -7.24 7.23 13.92
N VAL A 171 -6.23 7.41 14.77
CA VAL A 171 -5.34 6.32 15.18
C VAL A 171 -6.13 5.23 15.92
N ASN A 172 -7.01 5.61 16.85
CA ASN A 172 -7.86 4.67 17.58
C ASN A 172 -8.83 3.92 16.64
N PHE A 173 -9.45 4.62 15.69
CA PHE A 173 -10.26 4.00 14.65
C PHE A 173 -9.45 3.03 13.81
N LYS A 174 -8.23 3.40 13.43
CA LYS A 174 -7.35 2.53 12.65
C LYS A 174 -6.95 1.27 13.42
N LEU A 175 -6.69 1.37 14.72
CA LEU A 175 -6.28 0.23 15.54
C LEU A 175 -7.46 -0.66 15.95
N PHE A 176 -8.52 -0.07 16.49
CA PHE A 176 -9.64 -0.80 17.09
C PHE A 176 -10.88 -0.80 16.20
N GLY A 177 -11.19 0.33 15.55
CA GLY A 177 -12.34 0.44 14.66
C GLY A 177 -12.22 -0.47 13.43
N SER A 178 -11.08 -0.45 12.75
CA SER A 178 -10.81 -1.30 11.58
C SER A 178 -10.88 -2.78 11.93
N MET A 179 -10.33 -3.16 13.09
CA MET A 179 -10.37 -4.53 13.60
C MET A 179 -11.81 -4.94 13.93
N GLY A 180 -12.58 -4.09 14.60
CA GLY A 180 -14.00 -4.34 14.88
C GLY A 180 -14.82 -4.51 13.61
N LEU A 181 -14.63 -3.64 12.62
CA LEU A 181 -15.28 -3.74 11.31
C LEU A 181 -14.89 -5.03 10.57
N MET A 182 -13.61 -5.43 10.63
CA MET A 182 -13.14 -6.68 10.06
C MET A 182 -13.81 -7.89 10.72
N LEU A 183 -13.90 -7.91 12.06
CA LEU A 183 -14.57 -8.99 12.79
C LEU A 183 -16.05 -9.09 12.42
N LEU A 184 -16.77 -7.97 12.39
CA LEU A 184 -18.16 -7.93 11.97
C LEU A 184 -18.33 -8.43 10.53
N PHE A 185 -17.43 -8.04 9.64
CA PHE A 185 -17.44 -8.50 8.25
C PHE A 185 -17.22 -10.00 8.16
N VAL A 186 -16.22 -10.57 8.85
CA VAL A 186 -15.96 -12.02 8.83
C VAL A 186 -17.14 -12.80 9.41
N ILE A 187 -17.74 -12.34 10.50
CA ILE A 187 -18.94 -12.97 11.07
C ILE A 187 -20.08 -12.94 10.06
N GLY A 188 -20.34 -11.79 9.44
CA GLY A 188 -21.36 -11.65 8.40
C GLY A 188 -21.10 -12.56 7.18
N GLN A 189 -19.84 -12.66 6.74
CA GLN A 189 -19.45 -13.57 5.67
C GLN A 189 -19.63 -15.03 6.04
N SER A 190 -19.29 -15.42 7.27
CA SER A 190 -19.47 -16.79 7.78
C SER A 190 -20.96 -17.17 7.78
N LEU A 191 -21.83 -16.31 8.32
CA LEU A 191 -23.28 -16.53 8.30
C LEU A 191 -23.86 -16.61 6.88
N MET A 192 -23.32 -15.82 5.95
CA MET A 192 -23.70 -15.89 4.54
C MET A 192 -23.28 -17.23 3.92
N LEU A 193 -22.08 -17.70 4.21
CA LEU A 193 -21.52 -18.96 3.68
C LEU A 193 -22.25 -20.19 4.21
N ASN A 194 -22.67 -20.21 5.48
CA ASN A 194 -23.42 -21.33 6.05
C ASN A 194 -24.65 -21.71 5.22
N LYS A 195 -25.34 -20.72 4.64
CA LYS A 195 -26.49 -20.96 3.75
C LYS A 195 -26.16 -21.74 2.48
N TYR A 196 -24.91 -21.73 2.04
CA TYR A 196 -24.45 -22.44 0.84
C TYR A 196 -23.82 -23.79 1.16
N LEU A 197 -23.26 -23.96 2.37
CA LEU A 197 -22.75 -25.24 2.85
C LEU A 197 -23.90 -26.24 3.07
N ASP A 198 -24.98 -25.80 3.74
CA ASP A 198 -26.16 -26.64 3.97
C ASP A 198 -26.85 -27.10 2.66
N VAL A 199 -26.76 -26.30 1.60
CA VAL A 199 -27.37 -26.60 0.29
C VAL A 199 -26.49 -27.54 -0.53
N ALA A 200 -25.16 -27.37 -0.50
CA ALA A 200 -24.23 -28.26 -1.19
C ALA A 200 -24.30 -29.70 -0.64
N ASP A 201 -24.41 -29.86 0.68
CA ASP A 201 -24.54 -31.17 1.31
C ASP A 201 -25.86 -31.88 0.92
N GLN A 202 -26.95 -31.12 0.75
CA GLN A 202 -28.24 -31.68 0.34
C GLN A 202 -28.30 -32.08 -1.13
N ASP A 203 -27.65 -31.33 -2.02
CA ASP A 203 -27.61 -31.67 -3.45
C ASP A 203 -26.70 -32.88 -3.71
N GLN A 204 -25.56 -33.00 -3.00
CA GLN A 204 -24.73 -34.22 -3.03
C GLN A 204 -25.47 -35.45 -2.49
N ALA A 205 -26.22 -35.30 -1.40
CA ALA A 205 -27.01 -36.39 -0.82
C ALA A 205 -28.15 -36.88 -1.72
N LYS A 206 -28.69 -36.02 -2.59
CA LYS A 206 -29.71 -36.38 -3.60
C LYS A 206 -29.09 -37.06 -4.81
N SER A 207 -27.98 -36.52 -5.35
CA SER A 207 -27.24 -37.13 -6.46
C SER A 207 -26.80 -38.56 -6.14
N ASN A 208 -26.26 -38.79 -4.94
CA ASN A 208 -25.83 -40.13 -4.50
C ASN A 208 -27.00 -41.11 -4.31
N LYS A 209 -28.25 -40.63 -4.15
CA LYS A 209 -29.42 -41.50 -4.08
C LYS A 209 -29.92 -41.89 -5.46
N GLU A 210 -29.93 -40.95 -6.41
CA GLU A 210 -30.36 -41.19 -7.79
C GLU A 210 -29.38 -42.07 -8.58
N GLU A 211 -28.09 -42.07 -8.24
CA GLU A 211 -27.08 -42.93 -8.89
C GLU A 211 -27.07 -44.37 -8.35
N ASN A 212 -27.70 -44.62 -7.20
CA ASN A 212 -27.78 -45.93 -6.55
C ASN A 212 -29.14 -46.64 -6.73
N GLU A 213 -30.07 -46.06 -7.49
CA GLU A 213 -31.33 -46.66 -7.95
C GLU A 213 -31.25 -47.10 -9.42
#